data_AF-A0A7U7J5T1-F1
#
_entry.id   AF-A0A7U7J5T1-F1
#
_cell.length_a   1.000
_cell.length_b   1.000
_cell.length_c   1.000
_cell.angle_alpha   90.00
_cell.angle_beta   90.00
_cell.angle_gamma   90.00
#
_symmetry.space_group_name_H-M   'P 1'
#
loop_
_entity.id
_entity.type
_entity.pdbx_description
1 polymer ?
#
loop_
_entity_poly.entity_id
_entity_poly.type
_entity_poly.pdbx_seq_one_letter_code
_entity_poly.pdbx_strand_id
1 'polypeptide(L)'
;MNAATQPIEIALDETGLPKGQIMTDSIRQWRSDCQSGQFRIGAATMRGSKLDLEIVGAQINTGEFFGYPLRTWLAVLFVDPDGVLSSILFKTESLDNFEELRRQYRLKGETLLGKTVRATMNKRVSRANGESYFAVEFEVASNGQYAAAIADFRQRQYSPALFPLLSGPTENGNGNGNGNGQEAETNGKGKKK
;
A
#
# COMPACT_ATOMS: atom_id res chain seq x y z
N MET A 1 11.94 -33.31 43.60
CA MET A 1 12.24 -31.87 43.69
C MET A 1 11.67 -31.23 42.43
N ASN A 2 10.58 -30.48 42.55
CA ASN A 2 9.92 -29.85 41.40
C ASN A 2 10.66 -28.56 41.05
N ALA A 3 11.20 -28.49 39.84
CA ALA A 3 11.70 -27.24 39.29
C ALA A 3 10.51 -26.31 39.07
N ALA A 4 10.40 -25.28 39.91
CA ALA A 4 9.47 -24.18 39.67
C ALA A 4 9.96 -23.44 38.43
N THR A 5 9.23 -23.59 37.32
CA THR A 5 9.39 -22.78 36.13
C THR A 5 9.00 -21.36 36.51
N GLN A 6 10.00 -20.52 36.80
CA GLN A 6 9.78 -19.09 37.02
C GLN A 6 9.12 -18.52 35.75
N PRO A 7 8.13 -17.64 35.87
CA PRO A 7 7.60 -16.93 34.72
C PRO A 7 8.73 -16.17 34.04
N ILE A 8 8.86 -16.34 32.71
CA ILE A 8 9.76 -15.55 31.89
C ILE A 8 9.20 -14.13 31.90
N GLU A 9 9.77 -13.26 32.73
CA GLU A 9 9.50 -11.83 32.68
C GLU A 9 10.10 -11.28 31.38
N ILE A 10 9.28 -10.61 30.57
CA ILE A 10 9.75 -9.98 29.33
C ILE A 10 10.67 -8.84 29.76
N ALA A 11 11.97 -9.01 29.52
CA ALA A 11 12.95 -7.95 29.71
C ALA A 11 12.58 -6.78 28.78
N LEU A 12 12.21 -5.65 29.37
CA LEU A 12 11.91 -4.40 28.66
C LEU A 12 13.21 -3.63 28.37
N ASP A 13 14.18 -4.33 27.79
CA ASP A 13 15.47 -3.73 27.44
C ASP A 13 15.21 -2.66 26.38
N GLU A 14 15.75 -1.47 26.60
CA GLU A 14 15.50 -0.27 25.80
C GLU A 14 15.58 -0.57 24.30
N THR A 15 14.45 -0.41 23.62
CA THR A 15 14.24 -0.71 22.20
C THR A 15 14.98 0.28 21.32
N GLY A 16 16.31 0.18 21.25
CA GLY A 16 17.13 0.88 20.27
C GLY A 16 17.39 -0.02 19.08
N LEU A 17 16.52 0.02 18.04
CA LEU A 17 16.88 -0.61 16.78
C LEU A 17 18.18 0.02 16.26
N PRO A 18 19.20 -0.79 15.90
CA PRO A 18 20.39 -0.24 15.26
C PRO A 18 20.01 0.54 14.01
N LYS A 19 20.71 1.65 13.75
CA LYS A 19 20.43 2.51 12.59
C LYS A 19 20.43 1.69 11.29
N GLY A 20 19.37 1.81 10.51
CA GLY A 20 19.20 1.09 9.25
C GLY A 20 18.59 -0.31 9.39
N GLN A 21 18.32 -0.80 10.60
CA GLN A 21 17.50 -1.99 10.81
C GLN A 21 16.02 -1.64 10.90
N ILE A 22 15.17 -2.63 10.60
CA ILE A 22 13.71 -2.47 10.67
C ILE A 22 13.13 -3.51 11.62
N MET A 23 12.19 -3.09 12.47
CA MET A 23 11.44 -3.99 13.35
C MET A 23 10.21 -4.51 12.62
N THR A 24 10.16 -5.82 12.36
CA THR A 24 9.15 -6.46 11.50
C THR A 24 8.25 -7.46 12.22
N ASP A 25 8.52 -7.71 13.50
CA ASP A 25 7.81 -8.65 14.37
C ASP A 25 6.47 -8.11 14.89
N SER A 26 6.27 -6.79 14.85
CA SER A 26 5.02 -6.13 15.23
C SER A 26 4.70 -4.97 14.29
N ILE A 27 3.61 -5.09 13.53
CA ILE A 27 3.15 -4.01 12.64
C ILE A 27 2.48 -2.92 13.45
N ARG A 28 3.10 -1.74 13.50
CA ARG A 28 2.53 -0.56 14.15
C ARG A 28 1.41 0.03 13.28
N GLN A 29 0.24 0.22 13.88
CA GLN A 29 -0.88 0.86 13.19
C GLN A 29 -0.79 2.39 13.31
N TRP A 30 -0.66 3.05 12.16
CA TRP A 30 -0.79 4.50 12.04
C TRP A 30 -2.19 4.89 11.53
N ARG A 31 -2.63 6.08 11.91
CA ARG A 31 -3.90 6.68 11.48
C ARG A 31 -3.67 8.08 10.93
N SER A 32 -4.33 8.37 9.82
CA SER A 32 -4.47 9.71 9.25
C SER A 32 -5.75 10.34 9.81
N ASP A 33 -5.62 11.10 10.90
CA ASP A 33 -6.75 11.86 11.44
C ASP A 33 -6.90 13.16 10.64
N CYS A 34 -7.59 13.04 9.51
CA CYS A 34 -7.90 14.13 8.59
C CYS A 34 -8.92 15.15 9.16
N GLN A 35 -9.54 14.88 10.31
CA GLN A 35 -10.42 15.84 10.98
C GLN A 35 -9.58 16.85 11.78
N SER A 36 -8.57 16.36 12.49
CA SER A 36 -7.65 17.18 13.29
C SER A 36 -6.37 17.59 12.55
N GLY A 37 -6.11 17.03 11.37
CA GLY A 37 -4.91 17.30 10.57
C GLY A 37 -3.65 16.69 11.19
N GLN A 38 -3.76 15.49 11.77
CA GLN A 38 -2.72 14.87 12.57
C GLN A 38 -2.53 13.39 12.21
N PHE A 39 -1.28 12.95 12.16
CA PHE A 39 -0.93 11.54 12.18
C PHE A 39 -0.87 11.04 13.62
N ARG A 40 -1.35 9.81 13.83
CA ARG A 40 -1.39 9.17 15.15
C ARG A 40 -0.93 7.73 15.07
N ILE A 41 -0.30 7.24 16.13
CA ILE A 41 -0.09 5.81 16.34
C ILE A 41 -1.24 5.29 17.22
N GLY A 42 -1.92 4.26 16.73
CA GLY A 42 -3.14 3.75 17.36
C GLY A 42 -4.21 4.83 17.51
N ALA A 43 -4.92 4.83 18.64
CA ALA A 43 -5.99 5.78 18.92
C ALA A 43 -5.52 7.07 19.62
N ALA A 44 -4.39 7.03 20.34
CA ALA A 44 -4.06 8.05 21.35
C ALA A 44 -2.77 8.84 21.08
N THR A 45 -1.78 8.24 20.41
CA THR A 45 -0.44 8.84 20.35
C THR A 45 -0.32 9.79 19.17
N MET A 46 -0.40 11.09 19.42
CA MET A 46 -0.24 12.14 18.41
C MET A 46 1.22 12.23 17.94
N ARG A 47 1.43 12.34 16.63
CA ARG A 47 2.77 12.41 16.03
C ARG A 47 2.98 13.63 15.11
N GLY A 48 2.00 14.54 15.04
CA GLY A 48 2.11 15.79 14.28
C GLY A 48 1.44 15.73 12.90
N SER A 49 1.60 16.80 12.13
CA SER A 49 0.98 16.96 10.79
C SER A 49 1.82 16.40 9.64
N LYS A 50 3.01 15.84 9.93
CA LYS A 50 3.93 15.27 8.95
C LYS A 50 4.32 13.86 9.35
N LEU A 51 4.49 13.00 8.36
CA LEU A 51 4.94 11.62 8.53
C LEU A 51 5.84 11.26 7.35
N ASP A 52 7.06 10.82 7.63
CA ASP A 52 7.95 10.26 6.62
C ASP A 52 7.70 8.76 6.49
N LEU A 53 7.55 8.31 5.25
CA LEU A 53 7.20 6.94 4.86
C LEU A 53 8.30 6.37 3.99
N GLU A 54 8.91 5.25 4.39
CA GLU A 54 9.70 4.43 3.46
C GLU A 54 8.90 3.21 3.03
N ILE A 55 8.37 3.25 1.81
CA ILE A 55 7.33 2.32 1.35
C ILE A 55 7.92 0.92 1.15
N VAL A 56 7.25 -0.07 1.75
CA VAL A 56 7.49 -1.50 1.52
C VAL A 56 6.54 -2.03 0.44
N GLY A 57 5.27 -1.62 0.51
CA GLY A 57 4.24 -2.00 -0.44
C GLY A 57 2.99 -1.13 -0.28
N ALA A 58 2.19 -1.07 -1.34
CA ALA A 58 0.91 -0.35 -1.31
C ALA A 58 -0.13 -1.08 -2.16
N GLN A 59 -1.37 -1.10 -1.70
CA GLN A 59 -2.49 -1.77 -2.36
C GLN A 59 -3.76 -0.92 -2.25
N ILE A 60 -4.58 -0.96 -3.28
CA ILE A 60 -5.92 -0.40 -3.26
C ILE A 60 -6.90 -1.50 -2.88
N ASN A 61 -7.68 -1.25 -1.83
CA ASN A 61 -8.68 -2.16 -1.29
C ASN A 61 -10.02 -1.45 -1.21
N THR A 62 -11.11 -2.19 -1.42
CA THR A 62 -12.47 -1.69 -1.18
C THR A 62 -13.01 -2.34 0.08
N GLY A 63 -13.54 -1.55 1.01
CA GLY A 63 -14.01 -2.07 2.29
C GLY A 63 -14.66 -1.02 3.19
N GLU A 64 -15.28 -1.51 4.25
CA GLU A 64 -15.85 -0.70 5.34
C GLU A 64 -14.84 -0.66 6.49
N PHE A 65 -14.29 0.52 6.77
CA PHE A 65 -13.28 0.69 7.81
C PHE A 65 -13.58 1.93 8.64
N PHE A 66 -13.27 1.88 9.94
CA PHE A 66 -13.40 3.01 10.87
C PHE A 66 -14.79 3.67 10.90
N GLY A 67 -15.84 2.86 10.75
CA GLY A 67 -17.23 3.34 10.71
C GLY A 67 -17.61 4.07 9.42
N TYR A 68 -16.75 4.09 8.40
CA TYR A 68 -17.13 4.53 7.06
C TYR A 68 -17.84 3.40 6.30
N PRO A 69 -18.84 3.74 5.47
CA PRO A 69 -19.46 2.77 4.57
C PRO A 69 -18.44 2.28 3.54
N LEU A 70 -18.86 1.39 2.63
CA LEU A 70 -17.99 0.85 1.58
C LEU A 70 -17.28 1.98 0.80
N ARG A 71 -15.95 2.02 0.92
CA ARG A 71 -15.09 3.00 0.24
C ARG A 71 -13.85 2.32 -0.32
N THR A 72 -13.22 2.99 -1.27
CA THR A 72 -11.89 2.66 -1.77
C THR A 72 -10.83 3.26 -0.85
N TRP A 73 -9.84 2.46 -0.50
CA TRP A 73 -8.76 2.79 0.42
C TRP A 73 -7.41 2.40 -0.18
N LEU A 74 -6.44 3.26 0.04
CA LEU A 74 -5.03 2.98 -0.17
C LEU A 74 -4.47 2.45 1.14
N ALA A 75 -4.09 1.17 1.15
CA ALA A 75 -3.33 0.56 2.22
C ALA A 75 -1.84 0.68 1.91
N VAL A 76 -1.08 1.31 2.81
CA VAL A 76 0.37 1.45 2.69
C VAL A 76 1.04 0.69 3.82
N LEU A 77 1.93 -0.24 3.46
CA LEU A 77 2.91 -0.85 4.35
C LEU A 77 4.24 -0.11 4.17
N PHE A 78 4.81 0.39 5.27
CA PHE A 78 6.00 1.24 5.23
C PHE A 78 6.84 1.07 6.49
N VAL A 79 8.07 1.56 6.47
CA VAL A 79 8.91 1.73 7.66
C VAL A 79 8.78 3.17 8.11
N ASP A 80 8.40 3.36 9.37
CA ASP A 80 8.20 4.69 9.96
C ASP A 80 9.53 5.32 10.42
N PRO A 81 9.53 6.58 10.88
CA PRO A 81 10.76 7.26 11.30
C PRO A 81 11.49 6.61 12.47
N ASP A 82 10.82 5.73 13.24
CA ASP A 82 11.42 5.00 14.35
C ASP A 82 11.97 3.63 13.89
N GLY A 83 11.99 3.35 12.58
CA GLY A 83 12.44 2.07 12.02
C GLY A 83 11.44 0.93 12.15
N VAL A 84 10.17 1.23 12.43
CA VAL A 84 9.16 0.20 12.70
C VAL A 84 8.30 -0.07 11.47
N LEU A 85 8.14 -1.36 11.13
CA LEU A 85 7.20 -1.78 10.09
C LEU A 85 5.78 -1.36 10.52
N SER A 86 5.13 -0.61 9.64
CA SER A 86 3.97 0.18 9.95
C SER A 86 2.94 0.10 8.84
N SER A 87 1.67 0.27 9.20
CA SER A 87 0.57 0.33 8.23
C SER A 87 -0.27 1.58 8.43
N ILE A 88 -0.74 2.16 7.32
CA ILE A 88 -1.67 3.29 7.32
C ILE A 88 -2.67 3.16 6.17
N LEU A 89 -3.89 3.64 6.40
CA LEU A 89 -4.93 3.73 5.37
C LEU A 89 -5.14 5.20 4.96
N PHE A 90 -5.28 5.43 3.66
CA PHE A 90 -5.72 6.70 3.07
C PHE A 90 -6.94 6.47 2.19
N LYS A 91 -7.74 7.51 1.96
CA LYS A 91 -8.91 7.47 1.06
C LYS A 91 -9.10 8.82 0.38
N THR A 92 -10.01 8.85 -0.60
CA THR A 92 -10.47 10.09 -1.26
C THR A 92 -9.29 10.91 -1.78
N GLU A 93 -9.26 12.23 -1.54
CA GLU A 93 -8.22 13.12 -2.06
C GLU A 93 -6.79 12.68 -1.66
N SER A 94 -6.58 12.17 -0.44
CA SER A 94 -5.28 11.61 -0.03
C SER A 94 -4.85 10.39 -0.86
N LEU A 95 -5.80 9.55 -1.29
CA LEU A 95 -5.51 8.44 -2.20
C LEU A 95 -5.13 8.98 -3.57
N ASP A 96 -5.92 9.90 -4.12
CA ASP A 96 -5.71 10.49 -5.43
C ASP A 96 -4.35 11.19 -5.53
N ASN A 97 -3.96 11.93 -4.48
CA ASN A 97 -2.66 12.60 -4.37
C ASN A 97 -1.49 11.61 -4.38
N PHE A 98 -1.62 10.45 -3.71
CA PHE A 98 -0.58 9.43 -3.72
C PHE A 98 -0.47 8.76 -5.11
N GLU A 99 -1.60 8.49 -5.77
CA GLU A 99 -1.59 7.95 -7.13
C GLU A 99 -0.96 8.91 -8.13
N GLU A 100 -1.20 10.21 -7.99
CA GLU A 100 -0.55 11.25 -8.78
C GLU A 100 0.97 11.22 -8.60
N LEU A 101 1.46 11.21 -7.36
CA LEU A 101 2.90 11.09 -7.09
C LEU A 101 3.49 9.83 -7.74
N ARG A 102 2.83 8.68 -7.55
CA ARG A 102 3.26 7.40 -8.15
C ARG A 102 3.30 7.48 -9.68
N ARG A 103 2.30 8.11 -10.31
CA ARG A 103 2.23 8.26 -11.77
C ARG A 103 3.38 9.13 -12.28
N GLN A 104 3.66 10.26 -11.62
CA GLN A 104 4.75 11.15 -12.00
C GLN A 104 6.11 10.45 -11.98
N TYR A 105 6.39 9.64 -10.95
CA TYR A 105 7.63 8.88 -10.87
C TYR A 105 7.68 7.75 -11.90
N ARG A 106 6.56 7.06 -12.13
CA ARG A 106 6.47 6.02 -13.17
C ARG A 106 6.75 6.58 -14.57
N LEU A 107 6.24 7.78 -14.90
CA LEU A 107 6.48 8.43 -16.19
C LEU A 107 7.97 8.78 -16.40
N LYS A 108 8.73 8.98 -15.31
CA LYS A 108 10.18 9.19 -15.33
C LYS A 108 11.00 7.89 -15.37
N GLY A 109 10.34 6.72 -15.33
CA GLY A 109 11.01 5.44 -15.16
C GLY A 109 11.59 5.22 -13.76
N GLU A 110 11.19 6.02 -12.78
CA GLU A 110 11.65 5.94 -11.40
C GLU A 110 10.64 5.18 -10.52
N THR A 111 11.14 4.59 -9.43
CA THR A 111 10.33 3.95 -8.40
C THR A 111 10.27 4.80 -7.13
N LEU A 112 9.16 4.74 -6.40
CA LEU A 112 9.07 5.31 -5.05
C LEU A 112 9.75 4.44 -3.99
N LEU A 113 10.07 3.19 -4.32
CA LEU A 113 10.79 2.28 -3.43
C LEU A 113 12.21 2.78 -3.19
N GLY A 114 12.68 2.65 -1.94
CA GLY A 114 14.00 3.14 -1.54
C GLY A 114 14.10 4.67 -1.45
N LYS A 115 12.97 5.38 -1.46
CA LYS A 115 12.89 6.83 -1.21
C LYS A 115 12.11 7.08 0.08
N THR A 116 12.44 8.17 0.76
CA THR A 116 11.62 8.70 1.85
C THR A 116 10.53 9.60 1.25
N VAL A 117 9.28 9.18 1.39
CA VAL A 117 8.10 9.95 0.97
C VAL A 117 7.53 10.67 2.17
N ARG A 118 7.48 12.00 2.12
CA ARG A 118 6.87 12.82 3.17
C ARG A 118 5.40 13.01 2.90
N ALA A 119 4.58 12.53 3.83
CA ALA A 119 3.15 12.77 3.89
C ALA A 119 2.87 14.00 4.77
N THR A 120 2.16 15.00 4.25
CA THR A 120 1.83 16.23 4.97
C THR A 120 0.32 16.48 4.99
N MET A 121 -0.24 16.69 6.17
CA MET A 121 -1.63 17.12 6.35
C MET A 121 -1.79 18.56 5.88
N ASN A 122 -2.63 18.76 4.87
CA ASN A 122 -2.93 20.07 4.32
C ASN A 122 -4.42 20.36 4.42
N LYS A 123 -4.74 21.55 4.94
CA LYS A 123 -6.12 22.01 5.07
C LYS A 123 -6.71 22.25 3.68
N ARG A 124 -7.93 21.81 3.49
CA ARG A 124 -8.76 21.94 2.30
C ARG A 124 -10.11 22.52 2.69
N VAL A 125 -10.80 23.07 1.70
CA VAL A 125 -12.18 23.52 1.84
C VAL A 125 -12.99 22.77 0.79
N SER A 126 -14.00 22.04 1.26
CA SER A 126 -14.90 21.29 0.39
C SER A 126 -15.68 22.26 -0.48
N ARG A 127 -15.61 22.07 -1.79
CA ARG A 127 -16.39 22.87 -2.76
C ARG A 127 -17.89 22.60 -2.64
N ALA A 128 -18.29 21.45 -2.09
CA ALA A 128 -19.68 21.05 -2.01
C ALA A 128 -20.45 21.72 -0.87
N ASN A 129 -19.80 21.92 0.28
CA ASN A 129 -20.46 22.42 1.49
C ASN A 129 -19.66 23.51 2.24
N GLY A 130 -18.47 23.89 1.77
CA GLY A 130 -17.62 24.91 2.41
C GLY A 130 -16.93 24.45 3.69
N GLU A 131 -17.12 23.19 4.12
CA GLU A 131 -16.49 22.68 5.33
C GLU A 131 -15.00 22.45 5.12
N SER A 132 -14.21 22.75 6.16
CA SER A 132 -12.78 22.49 6.13
C SER A 132 -12.46 21.07 6.58
N TYR A 133 -11.59 20.40 5.83
CA TYR A 133 -11.03 19.09 6.17
C TYR A 133 -9.53 19.09 5.87
N PHE A 134 -8.82 18.03 6.24
CA PHE A 134 -7.44 17.83 5.82
C PHE A 134 -7.33 16.68 4.81
N ALA A 135 -6.51 16.89 3.79
CA ALA A 135 -6.05 15.84 2.89
C ALA A 135 -4.54 15.69 3.04
N VAL A 136 -4.02 14.51 2.71
CA VAL A 136 -2.59 14.22 2.76
C VAL A 136 -2.00 14.48 1.39
N GLU A 137 -0.97 15.33 1.36
CA GLU A 137 -0.11 15.54 0.20
C GLU A 137 1.18 14.75 0.36
N PHE A 138 1.75 14.30 -0.75
CA PHE A 138 2.93 13.46 -0.76
C PHE A 138 4.03 14.06 -1.63
N GLU A 139 5.25 14.06 -1.12
CA GLU A 139 6.45 14.46 -1.86
C GLU A 139 7.61 13.51 -1.55
N VAL A 140 8.56 13.36 -2.48
CA VAL A 140 9.83 12.68 -2.19
C VAL A 140 10.74 13.67 -1.47
N ALA A 141 11.07 13.39 -0.21
CA ALA A 141 11.92 14.24 0.61
C ALA A 141 13.41 13.92 0.45
N SER A 142 13.76 12.64 0.31
CA SER A 142 15.15 12.18 0.19
C SER A 142 15.24 10.74 -0.32
N ASN A 143 16.47 10.26 -0.51
CA ASN A 143 16.73 8.82 -0.57
C ASN A 143 16.37 8.17 0.78
N GLY A 144 15.93 6.92 0.72
CA GLY A 144 15.49 6.14 1.88
C GLY A 144 16.66 5.68 2.75
N GLN A 145 16.52 5.84 4.05
CA GLN A 145 17.46 5.38 5.07
C GLN A 145 17.40 3.86 5.26
N TYR A 146 16.23 3.25 5.03
CA TYR A 146 15.95 1.83 5.19
C TYR A 146 15.85 1.08 3.86
N ALA A 147 16.26 1.72 2.74
CA ALA A 147 16.12 1.17 1.39
C ALA A 147 16.67 -0.27 1.25
N ALA A 148 17.88 -0.53 1.79
CA ALA A 148 18.50 -1.85 1.76
C ALA A 148 17.74 -2.86 2.62
N ALA A 149 17.38 -2.50 3.85
CA ALA A 149 16.65 -3.38 4.76
C ALA A 149 15.24 -3.73 4.22
N ILE A 150 14.57 -2.77 3.58
CA ILE A 150 13.29 -2.99 2.91
C ILE A 150 13.48 -3.92 1.71
N ALA A 151 14.54 -3.76 0.92
CA ALA A 151 14.82 -4.66 -0.20
C ALA A 151 15.05 -6.10 0.28
N ASP A 152 15.85 -6.30 1.33
CA ASP A 152 16.11 -7.60 1.95
C ASP A 152 14.83 -8.22 2.53
N PHE A 153 14.04 -7.44 3.28
CA PHE A 153 12.75 -7.88 3.81
C PHE A 153 11.82 -8.34 2.70
N ARG A 154 11.73 -7.55 1.62
CA ARG A 154 10.93 -7.92 0.45
C ARG A 154 11.46 -9.22 -0.16
N GLN A 155 12.76 -9.37 -0.41
CA GLN A 155 13.28 -10.62 -0.98
C GLN A 155 12.97 -11.86 -0.12
N ARG A 156 13.04 -11.75 1.22
CA ARG A 156 12.76 -12.87 2.13
C ARG A 156 11.27 -13.20 2.25
N GLN A 157 10.42 -12.17 2.20
CA GLN A 157 8.97 -12.32 2.40
C GLN A 157 8.19 -12.40 1.08
N TYR A 158 8.78 -12.07 -0.06
CA TYR A 158 8.13 -12.20 -1.37
C TYR A 158 7.97 -13.67 -1.75
N SER A 159 6.74 -14.15 -1.57
CA SER A 159 6.19 -15.28 -2.30
C SER A 159 5.33 -14.74 -3.45
N PRO A 160 5.34 -15.34 -4.66
CA PRO A 160 4.41 -15.00 -5.74
C PRO A 160 2.92 -15.04 -5.34
N ALA A 161 2.58 -15.64 -4.20
CA ALA A 161 1.23 -15.66 -3.65
C ALA A 161 0.81 -14.36 -2.92
N LEU A 162 1.74 -13.45 -2.59
CA LEU A 162 1.46 -12.26 -1.75
C LEU A 162 0.94 -11.05 -2.53
N PHE A 163 1.18 -10.96 -3.83
CA PHE A 163 0.62 -9.93 -4.70
C PHE A 163 0.17 -10.59 -6.01
N PRO A 164 -1.08 -10.39 -6.47
CA PRO A 164 -1.48 -10.83 -7.79
C PRO A 164 -0.56 -10.20 -8.83
N LEU A 165 0.20 -11.03 -9.56
CA LEU A 165 0.83 -10.59 -10.80
C LEU A 165 -0.32 -10.18 -11.71
N LEU A 166 -0.41 -8.89 -12.02
CA LEU A 166 -1.33 -8.41 -13.05
C LEU A 166 -0.92 -9.10 -14.34
N SER A 167 -1.74 -10.04 -14.81
CA SER A 167 -1.58 -10.64 -16.12
C SER A 167 -1.48 -9.51 -17.13
N GLY A 168 -0.35 -9.44 -17.85
CA GLY A 168 -0.23 -8.57 -19.02
C GLY A 168 -1.33 -8.91 -20.03
N PRO A 169 -1.58 -8.04 -21.02
CA PRO A 169 -2.53 -8.35 -22.09
C PRO A 169 -2.19 -9.73 -22.64
N THR A 170 -3.14 -10.67 -22.56
CA THR A 170 -3.03 -11.92 -23.30
C THR A 170 -2.98 -11.54 -24.77
N GLU A 171 -1.81 -11.64 -25.39
CA GLU A 171 -1.69 -11.65 -26.84
C GLU A 171 -2.40 -12.89 -27.37
N ASN A 172 -3.73 -12.79 -27.53
CA ASN A 172 -4.45 -13.65 -28.46
C ASN A 172 -4.30 -13.02 -29.85
N GLY A 173 -3.37 -13.55 -30.63
CA GLY A 173 -2.95 -12.95 -31.89
C GLY A 173 -2.19 -13.86 -32.85
N ASN A 174 -2.59 -15.14 -32.96
CA ASN A 174 -2.64 -15.91 -34.20
C ASN A 174 -1.34 -16.15 -35.02
N GLY A 175 -0.75 -17.34 -34.86
CA GLY A 175 0.35 -17.87 -35.68
C GLY A 175 0.05 -19.28 -36.21
N ASN A 176 -0.66 -19.33 -37.34
CA ASN A 176 -0.64 -20.30 -38.45
C ASN A 176 -0.18 -21.76 -38.19
N GLY A 177 -1.09 -22.72 -38.39
CA GLY A 177 -0.80 -24.16 -38.50
C GLY A 177 -1.89 -24.90 -39.28
N ASN A 178 -1.55 -25.29 -40.50
CA ASN A 178 -2.37 -25.81 -41.59
C ASN A 178 -2.81 -27.28 -41.38
N GLY A 179 -4.00 -27.68 -41.84
CA GLY A 179 -4.44 -29.08 -41.84
C GLY A 179 -5.84 -29.34 -42.42
N ASN A 180 -5.87 -29.83 -43.67
CA ASN A 180 -7.03 -30.18 -44.52
C ASN A 180 -8.05 -31.17 -43.92
N GLY A 181 -9.30 -31.12 -44.43
CA GLY A 181 -10.08 -32.32 -44.74
C GLY A 181 -11.62 -32.26 -44.61
N GLN A 182 -12.29 -32.12 -45.76
CA GLN A 182 -13.58 -32.73 -46.20
C GLN A 182 -14.89 -32.42 -45.42
N GLU A 183 -15.83 -31.69 -46.04
CA GLU A 183 -16.97 -32.17 -46.88
C GLU A 183 -18.17 -32.73 -46.10
N ALA A 184 -19.31 -32.04 -46.15
CA ALA A 184 -20.57 -32.56 -46.70
C ALA A 184 -21.73 -31.56 -46.49
N GLU A 185 -22.45 -31.30 -47.58
CA GLU A 185 -23.71 -30.58 -47.67
C GLU A 185 -24.83 -31.23 -46.83
N THR A 186 -25.82 -30.47 -46.38
CA THR A 186 -27.22 -30.73 -46.77
C THR A 186 -28.17 -29.56 -46.46
N ASN A 187 -29.08 -29.39 -47.42
CA ASN A 187 -30.17 -28.44 -47.56
C ASN A 187 -31.18 -28.38 -46.39
N GLY A 188 -31.80 -27.21 -46.20
CA GLY A 188 -33.03 -27.07 -45.42
C GLY A 188 -33.72 -25.70 -45.59
N LYS A 189 -34.50 -25.56 -46.66
CA LYS A 189 -35.45 -24.45 -46.93
C LYS A 189 -36.46 -24.28 -45.78
N GLY A 190 -36.87 -23.03 -45.49
CA GLY A 190 -38.04 -22.75 -44.63
C GLY A 190 -38.42 -21.28 -44.54
N LYS A 191 -39.37 -20.85 -45.38
CA LYS A 191 -39.90 -19.48 -45.55
C LYS A 191 -40.91 -19.07 -44.47
N LYS A 192 -40.97 -17.75 -44.24
CA LYS A 192 -42.15 -16.90 -43.90
C LYS A 192 -42.76 -17.13 -42.50
N LYS A 193 -43.20 -16.11 -41.77
CA LYS A 193 -43.82 -14.83 -42.16
C LYS A 193 -43.71 -13.87 -40.98
#